data_AF-A0A831WDM8-F1
#
_entry.id   AF-A0A831WDM8-F1
#
_cell.length_a   1.000
_cell.length_b   1.000
_cell.length_c   1.000
_cell.angle_alpha   90.00
_cell.angle_beta   90.00
_cell.angle_gamma   90.00
#
_symmetry.space_group_name_H-M   'P 1'
#
loop_
_entity.id
_entity.type
_entity.pdbx_description
1 polymer ?
#
loop_
_entity_poly.entity_id
_entity_poly.type
_entity_poly.pdbx_seq_one_letter_code
_entity_poly.pdbx_strand_id
1 'polypeptide(L)'
;MLNRSQVVIHPFVIGELACGNLHNRDELLQLLDDLPRAVLASQEEVLHLIEHKKLMGQGIGFIDAHLLASAALTDTAAIWTRDKRLGEIARNLELAFD
;
A
#
# COMPACT_ATOMS: atom_id res chain seq x y z
N MET A 1 -14.82 19.01 -8.71
CA MET A 1 -15.18 17.59 -8.53
C MET A 1 -13.89 16.83 -8.31
N LEU A 2 -13.68 16.25 -7.12
CA LEU A 2 -12.62 15.25 -6.93
C LEU A 2 -13.12 13.98 -7.64
N ASN A 3 -12.44 13.59 -8.71
CA ASN A 3 -12.85 12.46 -9.53
C ASN A 3 -12.79 11.19 -8.66
N ARG A 4 -13.89 10.43 -8.58
CA ARG A 4 -14.13 9.30 -7.67
C ARG A 4 -13.25 8.05 -7.91
N SER A 5 -12.05 8.19 -8.45
CA SER A 5 -11.21 7.03 -8.85
C SER A 5 -9.70 7.31 -8.79
N GLN A 6 -9.25 8.33 -8.04
CA GLN A 6 -7.82 8.67 -7.96
C GLN A 6 -7.08 7.99 -6.81
N VAL A 7 -7.79 7.34 -5.89
CA VAL A 7 -7.22 6.69 -4.71
C VAL A 7 -7.83 5.31 -4.57
N VAL A 8 -6.96 4.33 -4.35
CA VAL A 8 -7.34 2.97 -3.96
C VAL A 8 -6.90 2.72 -2.52
N ILE A 9 -7.59 1.83 -1.82
CA ILE A 9 -7.26 1.40 -0.46
C ILE A 9 -6.78 -0.05 -0.45
N HIS A 10 -5.81 -0.34 0.39
CA HIS A 10 -5.38 -1.70 0.68
C HIS A 10 -5.90 -2.12 2.06
N PRO A 11 -6.44 -3.33 2.25
CA PRO A 11 -7.01 -3.76 3.53
C PRO A 11 -6.01 -3.72 4.69
N PHE A 12 -4.70 -3.92 4.43
CA PHE A 12 -3.69 -3.81 5.49
C PHE A 12 -3.48 -2.36 5.97
N VAL A 13 -3.69 -1.35 5.13
CA VAL A 13 -3.66 0.06 5.57
C VAL A 13 -4.83 0.32 6.53
N ILE A 14 -6.01 -0.21 6.21
CA ILE A 14 -7.18 -0.15 7.12
C ILE A 14 -6.84 -0.86 8.44
N GLY A 15 -6.24 -2.05 8.38
CA GLY A 15 -5.82 -2.81 9.56
C GLY A 15 -4.81 -2.07 10.43
N GLU A 16 -3.78 -1.48 9.85
CA GLU A 16 -2.78 -0.69 10.58
C GLU A 16 -3.41 0.55 11.23
N LEU A 17 -4.26 1.29 10.52
CA LEU A 17 -4.98 2.43 11.07
C LEU A 17 -5.92 2.00 12.19
N ALA A 18 -6.60 0.87 12.04
CA ALA A 18 -7.46 0.29 13.06
C ALA A 18 -6.67 -0.13 14.32
N CYS A 19 -5.39 -0.50 14.22
CA CYS A 19 -4.57 -0.73 15.41
C CYS A 19 -4.20 0.56 16.17
N GLY A 20 -4.27 1.72 15.50
CA GLY A 20 -3.95 3.02 16.07
C GLY A 20 -5.10 3.67 16.87
N ASN A 21 -4.77 4.77 17.55
CA ASN A 21 -5.76 5.64 18.19
C ASN A 21 -6.27 6.67 17.19
N LEU A 22 -7.48 6.45 16.66
CA LEU A 22 -8.13 7.30 15.67
C LEU A 22 -9.23 8.13 16.32
N HIS A 23 -9.24 9.45 16.10
CA HIS A 23 -10.42 10.26 16.36
C HIS A 23 -11.52 9.90 15.34
N ASN A 24 -12.78 9.84 15.79
CA ASN A 24 -13.94 9.43 14.98
C ASN A 24 -13.71 8.08 14.25
N ARG A 25 -13.14 7.12 14.98
CA ARG A 25 -12.73 5.80 14.47
C ARG A 25 -13.73 5.16 13.51
N ASP A 26 -14.99 5.05 13.91
CA ASP A 26 -16.00 4.31 13.14
C ASP A 26 -16.30 5.00 11.81
N GLU A 27 -16.44 6.33 11.83
CA GLU A 27 -16.66 7.13 10.62
C GLU A 27 -15.45 7.04 9.67
N LEU A 28 -14.23 7.15 10.19
CA LEU A 28 -13.02 7.08 9.39
C LEU A 28 -12.83 5.69 8.75
N LEU A 29 -13.02 4.61 9.52
CA LEU A 29 -12.89 3.26 8.98
C LEU A 29 -13.97 2.97 7.94
N GLN A 30 -15.21 3.44 8.13
CA GLN A 30 -16.27 3.31 7.13
C GLN A 30 -15.93 4.05 5.83
N LEU A 31 -15.44 5.29 5.93
CA LEU A 31 -15.03 6.08 4.75
C LEU A 31 -13.88 5.42 3.98
N LEU A 32 -12.94 4.79 4.68
CA LEU A 32 -11.84 4.05 4.05
C LEU A 32 -12.34 2.76 3.39
N ASP A 33 -13.30 2.07 3.99
CA ASP A 33 -13.85 0.83 3.43
C ASP A 33 -14.68 1.07 2.15
N ASP A 34 -15.23 2.27 2.00
CA ASP A 34 -15.97 2.72 0.81
C ASP A 34 -15.06 3.06 -0.40
N LEU A 35 -13.73 3.09 -0.23
CA LEU A 35 -12.79 3.36 -1.32
C LEU A 35 -12.65 2.15 -2.26
N PRO A 36 -12.36 2.37 -3.55
CA PRO A 36 -11.96 1.30 -4.46
C PRO A 36 -10.76 0.53 -3.89
N ARG A 37 -10.75 -0.80 -4.00
CA ARG A 37 -9.68 -1.63 -3.45
C ARG A 37 -8.56 -1.84 -4.45
N ALA A 38 -7.33 -1.78 -3.97
CA ALA A 38 -6.18 -2.31 -4.70
C ALA A 38 -6.31 -3.84 -4.82
N VAL A 39 -5.66 -4.42 -5.84
CA VAL A 39 -5.48 -5.87 -5.94
C VAL A 39 -4.74 -6.34 -4.70
N LEU A 40 -5.30 -7.36 -4.03
CA LEU A 40 -4.65 -7.98 -2.89
C LEU A 40 -3.64 -9.00 -3.39
N ALA A 41 -2.35 -8.68 -3.31
CA ALA A 41 -1.29 -9.63 -3.64
C ALA A 41 -1.40 -10.90 -2.78
N SER A 42 -1.16 -12.06 -3.37
CA SER A 42 -1.03 -13.31 -2.62
C SER A 42 0.28 -13.34 -1.83
N GLN A 43 0.35 -14.18 -0.80
CA GLN A 43 1.59 -14.35 -0.05
C GLN A 43 2.75 -14.80 -0.96
N GLU A 44 2.48 -15.68 -1.92
CA GLU A 44 3.47 -16.13 -2.90
C GLU A 44 3.95 -15.00 -3.80
N GLU A 45 3.06 -14.12 -4.25
CA GLU A 45 3.41 -12.94 -5.08
C GLU A 45 4.28 -11.96 -4.29
N VAL A 46 3.96 -11.73 -3.01
CA VAL A 46 4.77 -10.88 -2.12
C VAL A 46 6.16 -11.48 -1.91
N LEU A 47 6.25 -12.77 -1.59
CA LEU A 47 7.54 -13.45 -1.42
C LEU A 47 8.34 -13.46 -2.73
N HIS A 48 7.68 -13.66 -3.87
CA HIS A 48 8.31 -13.58 -5.18
C HIS A 48 8.90 -12.18 -5.43
N LEU A 49 8.15 -11.12 -5.13
CA LEU A 49 8.64 -9.74 -5.26
C LEU A 49 9.85 -9.49 -4.35
N ILE A 50 9.78 -9.93 -3.09
CA ILE A 50 10.86 -9.78 -2.11
C ILE A 50 12.16 -10.38 -2.65
N GLU A 51 12.12 -11.63 -3.12
CA GLU A 51 13.29 -12.32 -3.66
C GLU A 51 13.76 -11.70 -4.99
N HIS A 52 12.84 -11.46 -5.92
CA HIS A 52 13.17 -10.98 -7.26
C HIS A 52 13.74 -9.55 -7.25
N LYS A 53 13.19 -8.67 -6.40
CA LYS A 53 13.66 -7.29 -6.23
C LYS A 53 14.67 -7.13 -5.09
N LYS A 54 15.04 -8.22 -4.43
CA LYS A 54 16.02 -8.27 -3.33
C LYS A 54 15.70 -7.26 -2.22
N LEU A 55 14.45 -7.23 -1.77
CA LEU A 55 13.96 -6.25 -0.78
C LEU A 55 14.44 -6.53 0.65
N MET A 56 15.06 -7.68 0.89
CA MET A 56 15.59 -8.09 2.19
C MET A 56 16.62 -7.09 2.71
N GLY A 57 16.51 -6.71 3.99
CA GLY A 57 17.44 -5.80 4.64
C GLY A 57 17.33 -4.33 4.22
N GLN A 58 16.36 -3.95 3.38
CA GLN A 58 16.16 -2.56 2.95
C GLN A 58 15.36 -1.71 3.96
N GLY A 59 15.00 -2.29 5.10
CA GLY A 59 14.40 -1.56 6.21
C GLY A 59 12.90 -1.28 6.09
N ILE A 60 12.20 -2.05 5.24
CA ILE A 60 10.75 -2.12 5.16
C ILE A 60 10.20 -3.40 5.81
N GLY A 61 8.96 -3.35 6.27
CA GLY A 61 8.24 -4.50 6.82
C GLY A 61 7.58 -5.37 5.75
N PHE A 62 6.98 -6.49 6.19
CA PHE A 62 6.24 -7.37 5.29
C PHE A 62 4.98 -6.69 4.73
N ILE A 63 4.30 -5.85 5.53
CA ILE A 63 3.14 -5.08 5.06
C ILE A 63 3.56 -4.11 3.94
N ASP A 64 4.67 -3.40 4.09
CA ASP A 64 5.21 -2.53 3.04
C ASP A 64 5.49 -3.30 1.74
N ALA A 65 6.11 -4.49 1.83
CA ALA A 65 6.34 -5.36 0.67
C ALA A 65 5.01 -5.81 0.03
N HIS A 66 3.98 -6.06 0.85
CA HIS A 66 2.65 -6.38 0.38
C HIS A 66 2.00 -5.21 -0.36
N LEU A 67 2.17 -3.98 0.13
CA LEU A 67 1.68 -2.77 -0.55
C LEU A 67 2.39 -2.59 -1.89
N LEU A 68 3.70 -2.78 -1.96
CA LEU A 68 4.47 -2.71 -3.20
C LEU A 68 4.00 -3.76 -4.22
N ALA A 69 3.80 -5.00 -3.81
CA ALA A 69 3.28 -6.05 -4.69
C ALA A 69 1.87 -5.73 -5.18
N SER A 70 1.00 -5.26 -4.28
CA SER A 70 -0.38 -4.89 -4.59
C SER A 70 -0.45 -3.70 -5.55
N ALA A 71 0.43 -2.71 -5.38
CA ALA A 71 0.56 -1.58 -6.31
C ALA A 71 1.03 -2.05 -7.70
N ALA A 72 2.00 -2.96 -7.76
CA ALA A 72 2.47 -3.52 -9.03
C ALA A 72 1.41 -4.34 -9.79
N LEU A 73 0.46 -4.94 -9.07
CA LEU A 73 -0.64 -5.73 -9.64
C LEU A 73 -1.89 -4.90 -9.95
N THR A 74 -2.01 -3.69 -9.40
CA THR A 74 -3.17 -2.83 -9.60
C THR A 74 -2.88 -1.86 -10.74
N ASP A 75 -3.65 -1.95 -11.83
CA ASP A 75 -3.49 -1.09 -12.98
C ASP A 75 -3.44 0.39 -12.58
N THR A 76 -2.39 1.09 -13.01
CA THR A 76 -2.16 2.54 -12.78
C THR A 76 -2.04 2.96 -11.31
N ALA A 77 -1.89 2.04 -10.37
CA ALA A 77 -1.69 2.38 -8.96
C ALA A 77 -0.24 2.78 -8.67
N ALA A 78 -0.09 3.70 -7.73
CA ALA A 78 1.20 4.13 -7.21
C ALA A 78 1.13 4.32 -5.69
N ILE A 79 2.25 4.09 -5.02
CA ILE A 79 2.43 4.27 -3.59
C ILE A 79 2.69 5.75 -3.31
N TRP A 80 1.75 6.34 -2.57
CA TRP A 80 1.94 7.63 -1.93
C TRP A 80 2.22 7.43 -0.44
N THR A 81 3.41 7.81 0.02
CA THR A 81 3.83 7.59 1.41
C THR A 81 4.72 8.72 1.91
N ARG A 82 4.66 8.97 3.23
CA ARG A 82 5.61 9.84 3.94
C ARG A 82 6.79 9.06 4.53
N ASP A 83 6.74 7.73 4.50
CA ASP A 83 7.85 6.89 4.89
C ASP A 83 8.97 6.99 3.85
N LYS A 84 10.16 7.42 4.30
CA LYS A 84 11.30 7.67 3.41
C LYS A 84 11.82 6.40 2.77
N ARG A 85 11.88 5.29 3.51
CA ARG A 85 12.43 4.01 3.02
C ARG A 85 11.48 3.38 2.03
N LEU A 86 10.20 3.30 2.37
CA LEU A 86 9.18 2.81 1.44
C LEU A 86 9.12 3.68 0.18
N GLY A 87 9.18 5.00 0.33
CA GLY A 87 9.17 5.93 -0.81
C GLY A 87 10.41 5.80 -1.72
N GLU A 88 11.60 5.56 -1.15
CA GLU A 88 12.82 5.26 -1.94
C GLU A 88 12.69 3.94 -2.72
N ILE A 89 12.20 2.89 -2.07
CA ILE A 89 12.01 1.58 -2.72
C ILE A 89 10.93 1.67 -3.79
N ALA A 90 9.80 2.31 -3.50
CA ALA A 90 8.73 2.51 -4.47
C ALA A 90 9.23 3.25 -5.71
N ARG A 91 10.04 4.31 -5.55
CA ARG A 91 10.65 5.02 -6.69
C ARG A 91 11.58 4.12 -7.50
N ASN A 92 12.42 3.32 -6.84
CA ASN A 92 13.30 2.37 -7.51
C ASN A 92 12.55 1.27 -8.28
N LEU A 93 11.31 0.98 -7.86
CA LEU A 93 10.43 0.02 -8.53
C LEU A 93 9.48 0.66 -9.55
N GLU A 94 9.56 1.98 -9.77
CA GLU A 94 8.63 2.75 -10.61
C GLU A 94 7.16 2.66 -10.14
N LEU A 95 6.98 2.51 -8.83
CA LEU A 95 5.69 2.41 -8.15
C LEU A 95 5.39 3.61 -7.27
N ALA A 96 6.18 4.68 -7.29
CA ALA A 96 5.93 5.87 -6.47
C ALA A 96 4.98 6.85 -7.15
N PHE A 97 4.14 7.50 -6.35
CA PHE A 97 3.34 8.64 -6.78
C PHE A 97 4.20 9.92 -6.64
N ASP A 98 4.63 10.49 -7.76
CA ASP A 98 5.44 11.71 -7.86
C ASP A 98 4.61 12.96 -8.17
#